data_AF-A0A9W2YDW2-F1
#
_entry.id   AF-A0A9W2YDW2-F1
#
_cell.length_a   1.000
_cell.length_b   1.000
_cell.length_c   1.000
_cell.angle_alpha   90.00
_cell.angle_beta   90.00
_cell.angle_gamma   90.00
#
_symmetry.space_group_name_H-M   'P 1'
#
loop_
_entity.id
_entity.type
_entity.pdbx_description
1 polymer ?
#
loop_
_entity_poly.entity_id
_entity_poly.type
_entity_poly.pdbx_seq_one_letter_code
_entity_poly.pdbx_strand_id
1 'polypeptide(L)'
;MASKNARRKKWNSDLGKIASKSAILQKKSGIIKKKYYKFFLHKSRVVNSSYNIIGDHEAQEAEGGEVDLHQFYNDCKKNPGHIQFIPVEKFTLKHLPEGLQDPCLYKLIKASADMTVRVSVTMTSPDRPQFWAGTTQPYPFCNLKNEPQLRTGSGRIWNVNKMKDGEVQDGYYHSSYTKCWCQKCQDSDCPSNVWWEFSVHTACHVVFDVTEASHTKLRLFFDSDASPLVIVDKFEFLYSSKDYDICALNCVTCDKALGEKLMKIYKCHLDIWEEILFNPSYSRDKHKMAFIVSHPHGCPKQISIGQWKDKILIHDRTKFTYSTTTCPGSSGATVHCVGYSGTAWRSEFVHSGTKSGLNYSGVGQVFSKSK
;
A
#
# COMPACT_ATOMS: atom_id res chain seq x y z
N MET A 1 49.81 12.10 7.84
CA MET A 1 48.64 13.02 7.85
C MET A 1 48.05 13.34 6.47
N ALA A 2 48.79 13.22 5.35
CA ALA A 2 48.29 13.53 4.00
C ALA A 2 47.10 12.66 3.50
N SER A 3 47.04 11.38 3.88
CA SER A 3 46.00 10.44 3.41
C SER A 3 44.59 10.73 3.98
N LYS A 4 44.48 11.25 5.20
CA LYS A 4 43.19 11.62 5.81
C LYS A 4 42.57 12.85 5.14
N ASN A 5 43.40 13.81 4.71
CA ASN A 5 42.93 15.01 4.01
C ASN A 5 42.44 14.69 2.58
N ALA A 6 43.06 13.74 1.88
CA ALA A 6 42.60 13.31 0.56
C ALA A 6 41.22 12.62 0.61
N ARG A 7 40.99 11.75 1.62
CA ARG A 7 39.69 11.09 1.81
C ARG A 7 38.57 12.09 2.17
N ARG A 8 38.86 13.09 3.00
CA ARG A 8 37.90 14.14 3.37
C ARG A 8 37.53 15.04 2.19
N LYS A 9 38.48 15.39 1.33
CA LYS A 9 38.22 16.16 0.09
C LYS A 9 37.37 15.37 -0.91
N LYS A 10 37.63 14.07 -1.10
CA LYS A 10 36.82 13.22 -1.99
C LYS A 10 35.39 13.07 -1.48
N TRP A 11 35.21 12.83 -0.18
CA TRP A 11 33.88 12.73 0.44
C TRP A 11 33.05 14.02 0.32
N ASN A 12 33.66 15.18 0.56
CA ASN A 12 32.98 16.47 0.38
C ASN A 12 32.63 16.74 -1.09
N SER A 13 33.47 16.33 -2.05
CA SER A 13 33.16 16.44 -3.48
C SER A 13 31.99 15.55 -3.90
N ASP A 14 31.90 14.34 -3.35
CA ASP A 14 30.82 13.40 -3.69
C ASP A 14 29.49 13.85 -3.05
N LEU A 15 29.52 14.39 -1.84
CA LEU A 15 28.36 15.03 -1.19
C LEU A 15 27.84 16.25 -1.98
N GLY A 16 28.75 17.09 -2.51
CA GLY A 16 28.37 18.23 -3.35
C GLY A 16 27.67 17.81 -4.66
N LYS A 17 28.11 16.70 -5.28
CA LYS A 17 27.48 16.16 -6.49
C LYS A 17 26.10 15.55 -6.22
N ILE A 18 25.89 14.94 -5.05
CA ILE A 18 24.60 14.38 -4.63
C ILE A 18 23.61 15.51 -4.30
N ALA A 19 24.04 16.53 -3.56
CA ALA A 19 23.22 17.71 -3.24
C ALA A 19 22.81 18.49 -4.50
N SER A 20 23.73 18.65 -5.46
CA SER A 20 23.46 19.26 -6.77
C SER A 20 22.39 18.52 -7.58
N LYS A 21 22.47 17.18 -7.66
CA LYS A 21 21.44 16.37 -8.35
C LYS A 21 20.09 16.42 -7.64
N SER A 22 20.08 16.42 -6.31
CA SER A 22 18.86 16.53 -5.50
C SER A 22 18.16 17.89 -5.68
N ALA A 23 18.91 18.99 -5.70
CA ALA A 23 18.37 20.32 -5.95
C ALA A 23 17.78 20.47 -7.37
N ILE A 24 18.41 19.85 -8.39
CA ILE A 24 17.88 19.84 -9.76
C ILE A 24 16.59 19.02 -9.84
N LEU A 25 16.48 17.90 -9.12
CA LEU A 25 15.26 17.10 -9.04
C LEU A 25 14.13 17.85 -8.31
N GLN A 26 14.42 18.57 -7.22
CA GLN A 26 13.43 19.40 -6.52
C GLN A 26 12.95 20.59 -7.36
N LYS A 27 13.83 21.25 -8.12
CA LYS A 27 13.44 22.35 -9.02
C LYS A 27 12.61 21.83 -10.21
N LYS A 28 12.95 20.64 -10.73
CA LYS A 28 12.14 19.97 -11.77
C LYS A 28 10.78 19.54 -11.22
N SER A 29 10.68 18.99 -10.02
CA SER A 29 9.39 18.60 -9.44
C SER A 29 8.48 19.81 -9.19
N GLY A 30 9.02 20.96 -8.79
CA GLY A 30 8.28 22.22 -8.66
C GLY A 30 7.76 22.79 -10.00
N ILE A 31 8.55 22.69 -11.07
CA ILE A 31 8.14 23.16 -12.42
C ILE A 31 7.17 22.17 -13.09
N ILE A 32 7.35 20.87 -12.85
CA ILE A 32 6.45 19.80 -13.31
C ILE A 32 5.06 20.02 -12.70
N LYS A 33 4.93 20.35 -11.41
CA LYS A 33 3.64 20.55 -10.72
C LYS A 33 2.71 21.61 -11.32
N LYS A 34 3.21 22.68 -11.96
CA LYS A 34 2.35 23.72 -12.57
C LYS A 34 1.65 23.29 -13.87
N LYS A 35 2.03 22.16 -14.49
CA LYS A 35 1.43 21.68 -15.75
C LYS A 35 0.27 20.67 -15.57
N TYR A 36 -0.07 20.26 -14.34
CA TYR A 36 -0.98 19.13 -14.06
C TYR A 36 -2.42 19.52 -13.77
N TYR A 37 -3.11 20.27 -14.64
CA TYR A 37 -4.57 20.48 -14.50
C TYR A 37 -5.33 20.56 -15.83
N LYS A 38 -4.99 19.70 -16.80
CA LYS A 38 -5.88 19.43 -17.93
C LYS A 38 -5.85 17.94 -18.28
N PHE A 39 -6.76 17.18 -17.65
CA PHE A 39 -6.92 15.74 -17.87
C PHE A 39 -8.33 15.47 -18.39
N PHE A 40 -8.43 14.64 -19.44
CA PHE A 40 -9.70 14.19 -20.02
C PHE A 40 -9.78 12.65 -19.96
N LEU A 41 -11.00 12.13 -19.79
CA LEU A 41 -11.30 10.70 -19.71
C LEU A 41 -11.08 10.02 -21.08
N HIS A 42 -10.19 9.03 -21.14
CA HIS A 42 -10.01 8.19 -22.33
C HIS A 42 -11.12 7.12 -22.45
N LYS A 43 -11.66 6.91 -23.66
CA LYS A 43 -12.71 5.93 -23.97
C LYS A 43 -12.14 4.51 -24.08
N SER A 44 -11.80 3.89 -22.96
CA SER A 44 -11.80 2.42 -22.84
C SER A 44 -13.24 1.90 -22.80
N ARG A 45 -13.51 0.59 -22.96
CA ARG A 45 -14.85 0.00 -22.81
C ARG A 45 -15.35 0.24 -21.38
N VAL A 46 -15.99 1.38 -21.15
CA VAL A 46 -16.60 1.76 -19.88
C VAL A 46 -17.93 1.01 -19.82
N VAL A 47 -18.01 0.02 -18.94
CA VAL A 47 -19.29 -0.54 -18.55
C VAL A 47 -19.89 0.42 -17.54
N ASN A 48 -20.90 1.17 -17.94
CA ASN A 48 -21.75 1.90 -17.00
C ASN A 48 -22.63 0.87 -16.29
N SER A 49 -22.15 0.39 -15.15
CA SER A 49 -22.92 -0.47 -14.25
C SER A 49 -23.51 0.40 -13.17
N SER A 50 -24.83 0.41 -13.04
CA SER A 50 -25.52 0.93 -11.84
C SER A 50 -25.26 0.08 -10.60
N TYR A 51 -24.63 -1.10 -10.76
CA TYR A 51 -24.37 -2.04 -9.68
C TYR A 51 -22.92 -1.93 -9.20
N ASN A 52 -22.77 -1.63 -7.90
CA ASN A 52 -21.55 -1.88 -7.17
C ASN A 52 -21.25 -3.38 -7.25
N ILE A 53 -20.09 -3.75 -7.83
CA ILE A 53 -19.60 -5.12 -7.75
C ILE A 53 -19.27 -5.39 -6.28
N ILE A 54 -20.17 -6.10 -5.62
CA ILE A 54 -19.95 -6.68 -4.31
C ILE A 54 -19.79 -8.19 -4.53
N GLY A 55 -18.66 -8.72 -4.10
CA GLY A 55 -18.34 -10.15 -4.11
C GLY A 55 -17.83 -10.58 -2.75
N ASP A 56 -17.12 -11.70 -2.73
CA ASP A 56 -16.58 -12.27 -1.51
C ASP A 56 -15.31 -11.50 -1.13
N HIS A 57 -15.20 -11.12 0.14
CA HIS A 57 -14.06 -10.41 0.67
C HIS A 57 -12.96 -11.41 1.05
N GLU A 58 -11.70 -11.00 0.92
CA GLU A 58 -10.54 -11.88 1.13
C GLU A 58 -9.68 -11.43 2.31
N ALA A 59 -10.32 -11.15 3.45
CA ALA A 59 -9.64 -11.06 4.73
C ALA A 59 -9.57 -12.46 5.37
N GLN A 60 -8.47 -12.77 6.04
CA GLN A 60 -8.26 -14.10 6.65
C GLN A 60 -8.67 -14.05 8.12
N GLU A 61 -9.61 -14.90 8.51
CA GLU A 61 -10.00 -15.14 9.91
C GLU A 61 -9.13 -16.25 10.52
N ALA A 62 -8.79 -16.14 11.80
CA ALA A 62 -8.05 -17.16 12.54
C ALA A 62 -8.51 -17.23 14.00
N GLU A 63 -9.15 -18.34 14.38
CA GLU A 63 -9.70 -18.55 15.73
C GLU A 63 -8.60 -18.92 16.73
N GLY A 64 -7.66 -19.78 16.33
CA GLY A 64 -6.47 -20.20 17.08
C GLY A 64 -5.26 -19.24 16.95
N GLY A 65 -5.47 -18.04 16.39
CA GLY A 65 -4.41 -17.02 16.27
C GLY A 65 -3.43 -17.30 15.13
N GLU A 66 -2.13 -17.02 15.33
CA GLU A 66 -1.14 -17.10 14.25
C GLU A 66 -0.86 -18.53 13.76
N VAL A 67 -1.10 -19.55 14.59
CA VAL A 67 -0.85 -20.96 14.23
C VAL A 67 -1.73 -21.38 13.05
N ASP A 68 -2.99 -20.95 13.06
CA ASP A 68 -3.96 -21.29 12.01
C ASP A 68 -3.57 -20.70 10.65
N LEU A 69 -2.83 -19.59 10.62
CA LEU A 69 -2.46 -18.92 9.37
C LEU A 69 -1.64 -19.83 8.45
N HIS A 70 -0.70 -20.60 9.00
CA HIS A 70 0.09 -21.56 8.24
C HIS A 70 -0.75 -22.76 7.79
N GLN A 71 -1.74 -23.18 8.60
CA GLN A 71 -2.68 -24.22 8.21
C GLN A 71 -3.56 -23.76 7.04
N PHE A 72 -4.14 -22.56 7.12
CA PHE A 72 -4.93 -21.99 6.03
C PHE A 72 -4.13 -21.81 4.74
N TYR A 73 -2.84 -21.49 4.87
CA TYR A 73 -1.93 -21.48 3.74
C TYR A 73 -1.82 -22.89 3.14
N ASN A 74 -1.52 -23.93 3.93
CA ASN A 74 -1.38 -25.28 3.38
C ASN A 74 -2.69 -25.85 2.79
N ASP A 75 -3.82 -25.52 3.40
CA ASP A 75 -5.14 -26.03 3.04
C ASP A 75 -5.88 -25.16 1.99
N CYS A 76 -5.20 -24.18 1.39
CA CYS A 76 -5.83 -23.21 0.50
C CYS A 76 -6.39 -23.84 -0.78
N LYS A 77 -7.72 -23.80 -0.91
CA LYS A 77 -8.45 -24.30 -2.08
C LYS A 77 -8.44 -23.31 -3.26
N LYS A 78 -8.29 -22.01 -3.00
CA LYS A 78 -8.37 -20.97 -4.05
C LYS A 78 -7.14 -21.01 -4.97
N ASN A 79 -5.95 -21.19 -4.40
CA ASN A 79 -4.70 -21.30 -5.15
C ASN A 79 -3.87 -22.48 -4.61
N PRO A 80 -4.21 -23.73 -4.96
CA PRO A 80 -3.52 -24.90 -4.44
C PRO A 80 -2.01 -24.84 -4.64
N GLY A 81 -1.25 -25.00 -3.56
CA GLY A 81 0.21 -24.95 -3.54
C GLY A 81 0.83 -23.58 -3.87
N HIS A 82 0.01 -22.54 -4.03
CA HIS A 82 0.43 -21.14 -4.22
C HIS A 82 1.48 -20.94 -5.33
N ILE A 83 1.43 -21.76 -6.39
CA ILE A 83 2.45 -21.78 -7.45
C ILE A 83 2.62 -20.45 -8.21
N GLN A 84 1.61 -19.57 -8.16
CA GLN A 84 1.63 -18.25 -8.79
C GLN A 84 2.08 -17.13 -7.84
N PHE A 85 2.37 -17.45 -6.58
CA PHE A 85 2.91 -16.53 -5.60
C PHE A 85 4.44 -16.67 -5.58
N ILE A 86 5.12 -15.54 -5.72
CA ILE A 86 6.58 -15.48 -5.76
C ILE A 86 7.04 -14.83 -4.45
N PRO A 87 7.79 -15.55 -3.60
CA PRO A 87 8.37 -14.94 -2.40
C PRO A 87 9.25 -13.75 -2.77
N VAL A 88 9.19 -12.68 -1.97
CA VAL A 88 9.85 -11.40 -2.29
C VAL A 88 11.35 -11.56 -2.51
N GLU A 89 11.99 -12.46 -1.77
CA GLU A 89 13.42 -12.79 -1.85
C GLU A 89 13.77 -13.63 -3.09
N LYS A 90 12.79 -14.34 -3.65
CA LYS A 90 12.96 -15.14 -4.88
C LYS A 90 12.60 -14.37 -6.14
N PHE A 91 11.93 -13.22 -6.02
CA PHE A 91 11.54 -12.42 -7.16
C PHE A 91 12.75 -11.88 -7.93
N THR A 92 12.78 -12.16 -9.23
CA THR A 92 13.81 -11.74 -10.18
C THR A 92 13.16 -11.21 -11.45
N LEU A 93 13.95 -10.51 -12.29
CA LEU A 93 13.49 -9.97 -13.56
C LEU A 93 12.82 -11.01 -14.48
N LYS A 94 13.26 -12.28 -14.43
CA LYS A 94 12.72 -13.37 -15.25
C LYS A 94 11.29 -13.77 -14.91
N HIS A 95 10.79 -13.37 -13.74
CA HIS A 95 9.40 -13.60 -13.36
C HIS A 95 8.44 -12.60 -14.03
N LEU A 96 8.96 -11.52 -14.62
CA LEU A 96 8.15 -10.63 -15.43
C LEU A 96 7.83 -11.28 -16.78
N PRO A 97 6.62 -11.03 -17.34
CA PRO A 97 6.26 -11.49 -18.66
C PRO A 97 7.27 -11.06 -19.72
N GLU A 98 7.43 -11.88 -20.76
CA GLU A 98 8.27 -11.53 -21.90
C GLU A 98 7.84 -10.18 -22.50
N GLY A 99 8.83 -9.35 -22.86
CA GLY A 99 8.61 -7.97 -23.30
C GLY A 99 8.34 -6.95 -22.17
N LEU A 100 8.15 -7.42 -20.93
CA LEU A 100 8.05 -6.58 -19.72
C LEU A 100 9.17 -6.85 -18.72
N GLN A 101 10.21 -7.59 -19.11
CA GLN A 101 11.43 -7.81 -18.32
C GLN A 101 12.31 -6.54 -18.26
N ASP A 102 11.71 -5.47 -17.76
CA ASP A 102 12.30 -4.15 -17.67
C ASP A 102 12.85 -3.88 -16.25
N PRO A 103 14.09 -3.37 -16.12
CA PRO A 103 14.70 -3.10 -14.82
C PRO A 103 13.95 -2.07 -13.95
N CYS A 104 13.29 -1.07 -14.55
CA CYS A 104 12.54 -0.06 -13.81
C CYS A 104 11.27 -0.68 -13.21
N LEU A 105 10.55 -1.49 -13.99
CA LEU A 105 9.37 -2.22 -13.51
C LEU A 105 9.72 -3.22 -12.40
N TYR A 106 10.83 -3.94 -12.54
CA TYR A 106 11.35 -4.81 -11.46
C TYR A 106 11.62 -4.02 -10.17
N LYS A 107 12.28 -2.86 -10.29
CA LYS A 107 12.55 -1.99 -9.13
C LYS A 107 11.26 -1.45 -8.51
N LEU A 108 10.25 -1.11 -9.32
CA LEU A 108 8.95 -0.67 -8.80
C LEU A 108 8.31 -1.75 -7.94
N ILE A 109 8.27 -3.00 -8.42
CA ILE A 109 7.67 -4.12 -7.69
C ILE A 109 8.42 -4.37 -6.37
N LYS A 110 9.76 -4.31 -6.38
CA LYS A 110 10.57 -4.42 -5.16
C LYS A 110 10.30 -3.26 -4.18
N ALA A 111 10.21 -2.03 -4.68
CA ALA A 111 9.86 -0.87 -3.87
C ALA A 111 8.43 -0.97 -3.31
N SER A 112 7.47 -1.50 -4.08
CA SER A 112 6.13 -1.83 -3.57
C SER A 112 6.19 -2.86 -2.46
N ALA A 113 7.00 -3.92 -2.60
CA ALA A 113 7.18 -4.92 -1.55
C ALA A 113 7.74 -4.32 -0.26
N ASP A 114 8.67 -3.38 -0.36
CA ASP A 114 9.23 -2.68 0.81
C ASP A 114 8.18 -1.81 1.54
N MET A 115 7.16 -1.32 0.84
CA MET A 115 6.05 -0.53 1.40
C MET A 115 4.86 -1.37 1.87
N THR A 116 4.73 -2.62 1.42
CA THR A 116 3.64 -3.50 1.84
C THR A 116 3.79 -3.88 3.31
N VAL A 117 2.68 -3.78 4.04
CA VAL A 117 2.58 -4.15 5.45
C VAL A 117 1.51 -5.21 5.66
N ARG A 118 1.70 -6.04 6.69
CA ARG A 118 0.66 -6.94 7.19
C ARG A 118 -0.17 -6.17 8.20
N VAL A 119 -1.49 -6.27 8.05
CA VAL A 119 -2.47 -5.69 8.97
C VAL A 119 -3.08 -6.83 9.77
N SER A 120 -3.10 -6.72 11.10
CA SER A 120 -3.77 -7.66 11.99
C SER A 120 -4.75 -6.92 12.88
N VAL A 121 -6.00 -7.36 12.92
CA VAL A 121 -7.10 -6.75 13.67
C VAL A 121 -7.66 -7.81 14.61
N THR A 122 -7.82 -7.52 15.90
CA THR A 122 -8.29 -8.51 16.89
C THR A 122 -9.68 -8.22 17.42
N MET A 123 -10.36 -7.21 16.89
CA MET A 123 -11.71 -6.80 17.28
C MET A 123 -12.56 -6.54 16.05
N THR A 124 -13.83 -6.90 16.14
CA THR A 124 -14.84 -6.56 15.13
C THR A 124 -15.79 -5.53 15.72
N SER A 125 -15.89 -4.37 15.08
CA SER A 125 -16.68 -3.25 15.61
C SER A 125 -18.17 -3.59 15.70
N PRO A 126 -18.87 -3.21 16.80
CA PRO A 126 -20.32 -3.29 16.88
C PRO A 126 -21.04 -2.47 15.81
N ASP A 127 -20.36 -1.43 15.30
CA ASP A 127 -20.90 -0.47 14.34
C ASP A 127 -20.80 -0.94 12.88
N ARG A 128 -20.24 -2.13 12.63
CA ARG A 128 -20.30 -2.74 11.28
C ARG A 128 -21.76 -2.86 10.83
N PRO A 129 -22.11 -2.40 9.61
CA PRO A 129 -23.47 -2.54 9.13
C PRO A 129 -23.81 -4.01 8.89
N GLN A 130 -25.08 -4.36 8.93
CA GLN A 130 -25.51 -5.73 8.60
C GLN A 130 -25.32 -6.04 7.11
N PHE A 131 -25.58 -5.05 6.24
CA PHE A 131 -25.52 -5.20 4.79
C PHE A 131 -24.72 -4.07 4.14
N TRP A 132 -24.23 -4.31 2.93
CA TRP A 132 -23.73 -3.22 2.08
C TRP A 132 -24.85 -2.23 1.76
N ALA A 133 -24.51 -0.94 1.70
CA ALA A 133 -25.48 0.13 1.48
C ALA A 133 -26.31 -0.10 0.21
N GLY A 134 -27.64 -0.09 0.36
CA GLY A 134 -28.58 -0.29 -0.75
C GLY A 134 -28.69 -1.73 -1.26
N THR A 135 -28.21 -2.73 -0.50
CA THR A 135 -28.29 -4.15 -0.89
C THR A 135 -28.72 -5.03 0.29
N THR A 136 -29.04 -6.29 -0.01
CA THR A 136 -29.25 -7.36 0.99
C THR A 136 -28.02 -8.23 1.21
N GLN A 137 -26.88 -7.88 0.60
CA GLN A 137 -25.65 -8.66 0.72
C GLN A 137 -24.98 -8.35 2.07
N PRO A 138 -24.67 -9.37 2.90
CA PRO A 138 -24.04 -9.16 4.19
C PRO A 138 -22.73 -8.38 4.09
N TYR A 139 -22.51 -7.47 5.03
CA TYR A 139 -21.23 -6.78 5.15
C TYR A 139 -20.20 -7.72 5.79
N PRO A 140 -18.91 -7.66 5.39
CA PRO A 140 -17.87 -8.47 5.98
C PRO A 140 -17.87 -8.42 7.50
N PHE A 141 -17.85 -9.59 8.15
CA PHE A 141 -17.80 -9.78 9.60
C PHE A 141 -19.00 -9.18 10.39
N CYS A 142 -20.13 -8.89 9.74
CA CYS A 142 -21.29 -8.30 10.44
C CYS A 142 -21.89 -9.19 11.53
N ASN A 143 -21.63 -10.49 11.49
CA ASN A 143 -22.14 -11.47 12.46
C ASN A 143 -21.20 -11.70 13.64
N LEU A 144 -20.00 -11.13 13.62
CA LEU A 144 -18.92 -11.37 14.59
C LEU A 144 -18.70 -10.15 15.51
N LYS A 145 -19.74 -9.32 15.67
CA LYS A 145 -19.65 -8.05 16.40
C LYS A 145 -19.29 -8.28 17.86
N ASN A 146 -18.32 -7.51 18.37
CA ASN A 146 -17.78 -7.60 19.73
C ASN A 146 -17.05 -8.92 20.04
N GLU A 147 -16.80 -9.77 19.05
CA GLU A 147 -16.04 -11.00 19.26
C GLU A 147 -14.54 -10.75 19.05
N PRO A 148 -13.68 -11.14 20.01
CA PRO A 148 -12.24 -11.09 19.82
C PRO A 148 -11.83 -12.20 18.84
N GLN A 149 -11.58 -11.82 17.59
CA GLN A 149 -11.14 -12.76 16.55
C GLN A 149 -10.00 -12.14 15.75
N LEU A 150 -8.91 -12.88 15.58
CA LEU A 150 -7.80 -12.41 14.76
C LEU A 150 -8.21 -12.43 13.29
N ARG A 151 -8.15 -11.27 12.66
CA ARG A 151 -8.29 -11.10 11.22
C ARG A 151 -7.01 -10.51 10.66
N THR A 152 -6.61 -10.97 9.47
CA THR A 152 -5.45 -10.41 8.78
C THR A 152 -5.79 -9.91 7.38
N GLY A 153 -5.07 -8.87 7.01
CA GLY A 153 -5.10 -8.24 5.69
C GLY A 153 -3.73 -7.68 5.34
N SER A 154 -3.71 -6.92 4.27
CA SER A 154 -2.53 -6.23 3.76
C SER A 154 -2.78 -4.73 3.70
N GLY A 155 -1.71 -3.96 3.66
CA GLY A 155 -1.79 -2.52 3.46
C GLY A 155 -0.52 -1.98 2.81
N ARG A 156 -0.47 -0.67 2.61
CA ARG A 156 0.67 0.01 2.01
C ARG A 156 1.02 1.28 2.76
N ILE A 157 2.31 1.46 3.01
CA ILE A 157 2.89 2.71 3.55
C ILE A 157 2.79 3.84 2.51
N TRP A 158 2.41 5.01 2.99
CA TRP A 158 2.23 6.22 2.20
C TRP A 158 2.62 7.47 3.00
N ASN A 159 2.85 8.59 2.31
CA ASN A 159 3.12 9.92 2.90
C ASN A 159 4.08 9.93 4.09
N VAL A 160 5.31 9.43 3.94
CA VAL A 160 6.31 9.44 5.02
C VAL A 160 6.91 10.83 5.20
N ASN A 161 6.60 11.49 6.31
CA ASN A 161 7.09 12.83 6.66
C ASN A 161 7.97 12.76 7.91
N LYS A 162 9.07 13.52 7.92
CA LYS A 162 9.88 13.73 9.12
C LYS A 162 9.43 15.00 9.81
N MET A 163 9.25 14.89 11.13
CA MET A 163 8.84 15.95 12.01
C MET A 163 10.00 16.37 12.90
N LYS A 164 10.10 17.68 13.17
CA LYS A 164 10.98 18.21 14.21
C LYS A 164 10.30 19.37 14.91
N ASP A 165 10.15 19.26 16.23
CA ASP A 165 9.54 20.30 17.07
C ASP A 165 8.16 20.77 16.55
N GLY A 166 7.39 19.83 15.98
CA GLY A 166 6.06 20.05 15.38
C GLY A 166 6.06 20.51 13.93
N GLU A 167 7.22 20.78 13.35
CA GLU A 167 7.34 21.22 11.97
C GLU A 167 7.72 20.08 11.03
N VAL A 168 7.01 19.97 9.91
CA VAL A 168 7.38 19.07 8.82
C VAL A 168 8.68 19.54 8.20
N GLN A 169 9.68 18.67 8.19
CA GLN A 169 10.99 18.91 7.59
C GLN A 169 11.00 18.58 6.10
N ASP A 170 10.20 17.59 5.70
CA ASP A 170 10.04 17.10 4.34
C ASP A 170 8.55 16.85 4.09
N GLY A 171 7.83 17.72 3.37
CA GLY A 171 6.40 17.52 3.05
C GLY A 171 5.54 18.79 3.02
N TYR A 172 4.21 18.61 3.05
CA TYR A 172 3.21 19.70 2.95
C TYR A 172 2.15 19.68 4.07
N TYR A 173 2.21 18.71 4.97
CA TYR A 173 1.22 18.56 6.03
C TYR A 173 1.67 19.31 7.30
N HIS A 174 0.75 19.56 8.23
CA HIS A 174 1.08 20.07 9.55
C HIS A 174 0.55 19.08 10.59
N SER A 175 1.42 18.61 11.47
CA SER A 175 1.01 17.79 12.62
C SER A 175 0.44 18.73 13.69
N SER A 176 -0.59 18.28 14.40
CA SER A 176 -1.11 18.97 15.59
C SER A 176 -0.16 18.81 16.80
N TYR A 177 0.84 17.94 16.69
CA TYR A 177 1.75 17.59 17.77
C TYR A 177 3.05 18.37 17.70
N THR A 178 3.54 18.85 18.85
CA THR A 178 4.86 19.49 18.99
C THR A 178 5.97 18.51 19.38
N LYS A 179 5.61 17.31 19.81
CA LYS A 179 6.49 16.19 20.17
C LYS A 179 5.95 14.87 19.61
N CYS A 180 6.78 13.84 19.59
CA CYS A 180 6.36 12.52 19.14
C CYS A 180 5.21 11.96 19.98
N TRP A 181 4.14 11.51 19.33
CA TRP A 181 2.94 10.96 19.96
C TRP A 181 2.89 9.43 19.96
N CYS A 182 4.00 8.76 19.61
CA CYS A 182 4.09 7.31 19.80
C CYS A 182 3.95 6.95 21.29
N GLN A 183 3.51 5.72 21.59
CA GLN A 183 3.26 5.28 22.96
C GLN A 183 4.49 5.47 23.86
N LYS A 184 5.67 5.06 23.40
CA LYS A 184 6.94 5.23 24.11
C LYS A 184 7.23 6.69 24.50
N CYS A 185 6.88 7.66 23.65
CA CYS A 185 7.11 9.07 23.95
C CYS A 185 6.00 9.67 24.82
N GLN A 186 4.76 9.19 24.71
CA GLN A 186 3.67 9.59 25.60
C GLN A 186 3.92 9.15 27.05
N ASP A 187 4.55 7.98 27.23
CA ASP A 187 4.87 7.42 28.55
C ASP A 187 6.22 7.89 29.11
N SER A 188 6.91 8.82 28.44
CA SER A 188 8.26 9.27 28.81
C SER A 188 8.28 10.76 29.17
N ASP A 189 9.03 11.12 30.22
CA ASP A 189 9.31 12.52 30.58
C ASP A 189 10.17 13.25 29.55
N CYS A 190 10.81 12.51 28.64
CA CYS A 190 11.70 13.01 27.59
C CYS A 190 11.17 12.61 26.20
N PRO A 191 9.98 13.10 25.78
CA PRO A 191 9.42 12.75 24.48
C PRO A 191 10.35 13.24 23.36
N SER A 192 10.51 12.42 22.32
CA SER A 192 11.37 12.78 21.19
C SER A 192 10.82 14.02 20.49
N ASN A 193 11.71 14.96 20.19
CA ASN A 193 11.38 16.11 19.36
C ASN A 193 11.60 15.85 17.86
N VAL A 194 12.10 14.67 17.48
CA VAL A 194 12.21 14.23 16.09
C VAL A 194 11.46 12.91 15.94
N TRP A 195 10.54 12.85 14.99
CA TRP A 195 9.79 11.64 14.70
C TRP A 195 9.41 11.57 13.22
N TRP A 196 8.80 10.45 12.83
CA TRP A 196 8.30 10.23 11.49
C TRP A 196 6.83 9.86 11.59
N GLU A 197 6.02 10.52 10.76
CA GLU A 197 4.62 10.20 10.55
C GLU A 197 4.47 9.63 9.14
N PHE A 198 3.61 8.63 9.00
CA PHE A 198 3.31 8.01 7.71
C PHE A 198 1.92 7.41 7.73
N SER A 199 1.21 7.41 6.61
CA SER A 199 -0.08 6.73 6.53
C SER A 199 0.08 5.28 6.09
N VAL A 200 -0.83 4.42 6.53
CA VAL A 200 -1.04 3.09 5.96
C VAL A 200 -2.43 3.03 5.39
N HIS A 201 -2.52 2.69 4.11
CA HIS A 201 -3.80 2.47 3.44
C HIS A 201 -4.09 0.98 3.33
N THR A 202 -5.32 0.60 3.63
CA THR A 202 -5.85 -0.76 3.54
C THR A 202 -7.31 -0.72 3.11
N ALA A 203 -7.99 -1.87 3.06
CA ALA A 203 -9.40 -1.92 2.73
C ALA A 203 -10.27 -1.58 3.95
N CYS A 204 -11.40 -0.88 3.72
CA CYS A 204 -12.34 -0.52 4.79
C CYS A 204 -12.93 -1.77 5.46
N HIS A 205 -13.15 -2.84 4.72
CA HIS A 205 -13.64 -4.07 5.33
C HIS A 205 -12.58 -4.79 6.19
N VAL A 206 -11.28 -4.48 6.05
CA VAL A 206 -10.20 -4.99 6.93
C VAL A 206 -10.23 -4.23 8.25
N VAL A 207 -10.08 -2.90 8.21
CA VAL A 207 -10.19 -1.99 9.36
C VAL A 207 -11.35 -1.03 9.12
N PHE A 208 -12.44 -1.22 9.85
CA PHE A 208 -13.70 -0.53 9.59
C PHE A 208 -13.74 0.91 10.12
N ASP A 209 -13.39 1.09 11.39
CA ASP A 209 -13.55 2.34 12.12
C ASP A 209 -12.47 2.51 13.21
N VAL A 210 -12.67 3.50 14.09
CA VAL A 210 -11.77 3.80 15.21
C VAL A 210 -11.68 2.66 16.23
N THR A 211 -12.76 1.89 16.43
CA THR A 211 -12.80 0.75 17.36
C THR A 211 -11.93 -0.39 16.87
N GLU A 212 -11.98 -0.71 15.59
CA GLU A 212 -11.08 -1.72 15.01
C GLU A 212 -9.65 -1.21 14.89
N ALA A 213 -9.47 0.08 14.58
CA ALA A 213 -8.17 0.71 14.52
C ALA A 213 -7.43 0.60 15.87
N SER A 214 -8.10 0.85 17.00
CA SER A 214 -7.45 0.73 18.33
C SER A 214 -7.03 -0.70 18.69
N HIS A 215 -7.51 -1.70 17.96
CA HIS A 215 -7.17 -3.12 18.12
C HIS A 215 -6.40 -3.67 16.90
N THR A 216 -5.78 -2.78 16.13
CA THR A 216 -5.00 -3.13 14.95
C THR A 216 -3.50 -3.09 15.26
N LYS A 217 -2.73 -4.01 14.66
CA LYS A 217 -1.27 -4.02 14.66
C LYS A 217 -0.77 -4.11 13.22
N LEU A 218 0.30 -3.38 12.93
CA LEU A 218 0.96 -3.38 11.64
C LEU A 218 2.32 -4.06 11.77
N ARG A 219 2.59 -5.09 10.95
CA ARG A 219 3.91 -5.71 10.86
C ARG A 219 4.59 -5.28 9.56
N LEU A 220 5.70 -4.57 9.70
CA LEU A 220 6.50 -4.06 8.60
C LEU A 220 7.58 -5.07 8.20
N PHE A 221 7.98 -5.05 6.93
CA PHE A 221 9.12 -5.83 6.40
C PHE A 221 9.03 -7.35 6.65
N PHE A 222 7.82 -7.91 6.70
CA PHE A 222 7.63 -9.35 6.91
C PHE A 222 7.75 -10.11 5.58
N ASP A 223 8.98 -10.27 5.12
CA ASP A 223 9.32 -10.91 3.83
C ASP A 223 9.42 -12.44 3.96
N SER A 224 9.81 -12.92 5.14
CA SER A 224 9.98 -14.34 5.50
C SER A 224 9.76 -14.55 6.99
N ASP A 225 9.61 -15.81 7.45
CA ASP A 225 9.47 -16.12 8.87
C ASP A 225 10.70 -15.73 9.71
N ALA A 226 11.86 -15.63 9.08
CA ALA A 226 13.11 -15.15 9.69
C ALA A 226 13.22 -13.61 9.72
N SER A 227 12.24 -12.88 9.15
CA SER A 227 12.29 -11.42 9.12
C SER A 227 12.18 -10.82 10.52
N PRO A 228 12.91 -9.74 10.81
CA PRO A 228 12.85 -9.09 12.12
C PRO A 228 11.42 -8.62 12.42
N LEU A 229 11.04 -8.73 13.70
CA LEU A 229 9.73 -8.30 14.16
C LEU A 229 9.72 -6.77 14.32
N VAL A 230 9.15 -6.06 13.33
CA VAL A 230 8.98 -4.60 13.35
C VAL A 230 7.49 -4.31 13.41
N ILE A 231 6.99 -3.98 14.60
CA ILE A 231 5.57 -3.70 14.87
C ILE A 231 5.33 -2.21 15.06
N VAL A 232 4.24 -1.73 14.49
CA VAL A 232 3.64 -0.43 14.77
C VAL A 232 2.21 -0.66 15.22
N ASP A 233 1.91 -0.29 16.45
CA ASP A 233 0.64 -0.53 17.15
C ASP A 233 0.01 0.74 17.71
N LYS A 234 0.67 1.89 17.52
CA LYS A 234 0.12 3.22 17.79
C LYS A 234 -0.10 3.97 16.48
N PHE A 235 -1.35 4.31 16.21
CA PHE A 235 -1.76 5.13 15.09
C PHE A 235 -3.08 5.84 15.39
N GLU A 236 -3.36 6.91 14.64
CA GLU A 236 -4.66 7.59 14.64
C GLU A 236 -5.47 7.11 13.44
N PHE A 237 -6.77 6.91 13.65
CA PHE A 237 -7.69 6.66 12.55
C PHE A 237 -7.91 7.97 11.77
N LEU A 238 -7.61 7.98 10.47
CA LEU A 238 -7.82 9.18 9.64
C LEU A 238 -9.21 9.19 9.02
N TYR A 239 -9.52 8.16 8.24
CA TYR A 239 -10.83 7.99 7.62
C TYR A 239 -11.01 6.56 7.11
N SER A 240 -12.28 6.19 6.88
CA SER A 240 -12.65 5.04 6.07
C SER A 240 -13.80 5.41 5.12
N SER A 241 -13.92 4.70 4.02
CA SER A 241 -15.02 4.85 3.07
C SER A 241 -15.48 3.46 2.66
N LYS A 242 -16.72 3.13 3.00
CA LYS A 242 -17.38 1.87 2.62
C LYS A 242 -17.58 1.80 1.11
N ASP A 243 -17.97 2.92 0.49
CA ASP A 243 -18.27 2.98 -0.95
C ASP A 243 -17.03 2.75 -1.81
N TYR A 244 -15.86 3.18 -1.30
CA TYR A 244 -14.58 3.01 -1.99
C TYR A 244 -13.76 1.83 -1.47
N ASP A 245 -14.25 1.20 -0.40
CA ASP A 245 -13.59 0.14 0.36
C ASP A 245 -12.14 0.47 0.73
N ILE A 246 -11.92 1.67 1.27
CA ILE A 246 -10.58 2.14 1.67
C ILE A 246 -10.58 2.64 3.11
N CYS A 247 -9.51 2.39 3.83
CA CYS A 247 -9.22 2.92 5.16
C CYS A 247 -7.80 3.49 5.17
N ALA A 248 -7.60 4.59 5.89
CA ALA A 248 -6.30 5.20 6.13
C ALA A 248 -6.03 5.35 7.64
N LEU A 249 -4.85 4.91 8.06
CA LEU A 249 -4.33 5.01 9.42
C LEU A 249 -3.11 5.94 9.40
N ASN A 250 -3.04 6.93 10.29
CA ASN A 250 -1.83 7.75 10.49
C ASN A 250 -0.95 7.08 11.53
N CYS A 251 0.26 6.71 11.18
CA CYS A 251 1.18 5.96 12.03
C CYS A 251 2.37 6.83 12.45
N VAL A 252 3.04 6.44 13.54
CA VAL A 252 4.17 7.19 14.10
C VAL A 252 5.32 6.30 14.52
N THR A 253 6.55 6.80 14.35
CA THR A 253 7.73 6.24 15.01
C THR A 253 8.74 7.33 15.39
N CYS A 254 9.34 7.22 16.57
CA CYS A 254 10.52 8.00 16.96
C CYS A 254 11.83 7.22 16.77
N ASP A 255 11.77 5.97 16.28
CA ASP A 255 12.97 5.22 15.94
C ASP A 255 13.58 5.82 14.68
N LYS A 256 14.76 6.42 14.84
CA LYS A 256 15.49 7.09 13.76
C LYS A 256 15.85 6.15 12.62
N ALA A 257 16.30 4.94 12.91
CA ALA A 257 16.71 3.99 11.88
C ALA A 257 15.50 3.53 11.06
N LEU A 258 14.38 3.24 11.73
CA LEU A 258 13.12 2.90 11.07
C LEU A 258 12.60 4.07 10.23
N GLY A 259 12.51 5.27 10.80
CA GLY A 259 11.99 6.45 10.13
C GLY A 259 12.81 6.85 8.88
N GLU A 260 14.14 6.83 8.98
CA GLU A 260 15.03 7.08 7.84
C GLU A 260 14.89 5.99 6.76
N LYS A 261 14.72 4.72 7.16
CA LYS A 261 14.46 3.61 6.22
C LYS A 261 13.12 3.81 5.48
N LEU A 262 12.04 4.12 6.19
CA LEU A 262 10.72 4.36 5.61
C LEU A 262 10.74 5.52 4.61
N MET A 263 11.37 6.63 4.99
CA MET A 263 11.51 7.79 4.13
C MET A 263 12.29 7.45 2.84
N LYS A 264 13.39 6.69 2.96
CA LYS A 264 14.18 6.26 1.81
C LYS A 264 13.37 5.37 0.86
N ILE A 265 12.63 4.40 1.40
CA ILE A 265 11.77 3.50 0.62
C ILE A 265 10.68 4.29 -0.11
N TYR A 266 9.99 5.19 0.60
CA TYR A 266 8.93 6.00 0.03
C TYR A 266 9.42 6.91 -1.10
N LYS A 267 10.53 7.65 -0.89
CA LYS A 267 11.14 8.50 -1.93
C LYS A 267 11.55 7.67 -3.15
N CYS A 268 12.21 6.53 -2.92
CA CYS A 268 12.62 5.61 -3.99
C CYS A 268 11.42 5.11 -4.81
N HIS A 269 10.34 4.70 -4.13
CA HIS A 269 9.11 4.28 -4.80
C HIS A 269 8.53 5.41 -5.66
N LEU A 270 8.42 6.64 -5.12
CA LEU A 270 7.87 7.78 -5.86
C LEU A 270 8.69 8.06 -7.13
N ASP A 271 10.02 8.11 -7.01
CA ASP A 271 10.92 8.38 -8.15
C ASP A 271 10.73 7.35 -9.27
N ILE A 272 10.71 6.05 -8.92
CA ILE A 272 10.53 4.95 -9.88
C ILE A 272 9.12 4.97 -10.48
N TRP A 273 8.10 5.22 -9.65
CA TRP A 273 6.73 5.27 -10.11
C TRP A 273 6.49 6.41 -11.11
N GLU A 274 7.04 7.60 -10.85
CA GLU A 274 6.97 8.72 -11.80
C GLU A 274 7.63 8.34 -13.13
N GLU A 275 8.80 7.70 -13.09
CA GLU A 275 9.49 7.23 -14.30
C GLU A 275 8.62 6.29 -15.13
N ILE A 276 8.00 5.28 -14.50
CA ILE A 276 7.13 4.31 -15.19
C ILE A 276 5.85 4.97 -15.70
N LEU A 277 5.21 5.82 -14.90
CA LEU A 277 3.95 6.47 -15.28
C LEU A 277 4.14 7.34 -16.54
N PHE A 278 5.30 7.98 -16.68
CA PHE A 278 5.57 8.86 -17.80
C PHE A 278 6.24 8.18 -18.99
N ASN A 279 6.65 6.92 -18.86
CA ASN A 279 7.28 6.17 -19.93
C ASN A 279 6.22 5.59 -20.90
N PRO A 280 6.25 5.98 -22.19
CA PRO A 280 5.25 5.55 -23.18
C PRO A 280 5.30 4.05 -23.50
N SER A 281 6.40 3.36 -23.17
CA SER A 281 6.54 1.92 -23.38
C SER A 281 5.56 1.10 -22.54
N TYR A 282 5.10 1.61 -21.39
CA TYR A 282 4.09 0.97 -20.56
C TYR A 282 2.67 1.35 -20.98
N SER A 283 2.34 1.07 -22.24
CA SER A 283 1.00 1.30 -22.76
C SER A 283 -0.03 0.45 -21.98
N ARG A 284 -0.94 1.16 -21.30
CA ARG A 284 -1.98 0.60 -20.42
C ARG A 284 -2.75 -0.53 -21.08
N ASP A 285 -3.17 -0.31 -22.32
CA ASP A 285 -4.10 -1.19 -23.02
C ASP A 285 -3.42 -2.35 -23.76
N LYS A 286 -2.11 -2.23 -24.03
CA LYS A 286 -1.37 -3.28 -24.75
C LYS A 286 -1.12 -4.50 -23.86
N HIS A 287 -0.58 -4.27 -22.67
CA HIS A 287 -0.12 -5.36 -21.80
C HIS A 287 -1.13 -5.70 -20.71
N LYS A 288 -1.95 -4.72 -20.31
CA LYS A 288 -2.87 -4.79 -19.18
C LYS A 288 -2.26 -5.36 -17.90
N MET A 289 -0.95 -5.22 -17.70
CA MET A 289 -0.26 -5.86 -16.59
C MET A 289 -0.77 -5.31 -15.26
N ALA A 290 -1.05 -6.23 -14.33
CA ALA A 290 -1.34 -5.91 -12.95
C ALA A 290 -0.45 -6.75 -12.04
N PHE A 291 0.07 -6.15 -10.97
CA PHE A 291 0.78 -6.89 -9.93
C PHE A 291 0.26 -6.49 -8.55
N ILE A 292 0.38 -7.43 -7.60
CA ILE A 292 0.01 -7.22 -6.20
C ILE A 292 1.17 -7.73 -5.34
N VAL A 293 1.46 -6.99 -4.27
CA VAL A 293 2.32 -7.49 -3.20
C VAL A 293 1.50 -7.50 -1.92
N SER A 294 1.28 -8.70 -1.36
CA SER A 294 0.36 -8.92 -0.25
C SER A 294 0.88 -9.96 0.73
N HIS A 295 0.15 -10.13 1.83
CA HIS A 295 0.32 -11.17 2.84
C HIS A 295 -0.79 -12.22 2.71
N PRO A 296 -0.73 -13.13 1.72
CA PRO A 296 -1.72 -14.20 1.61
C PRO A 296 -1.73 -15.02 2.90
N HIS A 297 -2.92 -15.23 3.44
CA HIS A 297 -3.23 -15.86 4.72
C HIS A 297 -2.57 -15.19 5.94
N GLY A 298 -2.11 -13.93 5.83
CA GLY A 298 -1.32 -13.28 6.87
C GLY A 298 0.11 -13.81 7.00
N CYS A 299 0.56 -14.63 6.06
CA CYS A 299 1.91 -15.21 5.98
C CYS A 299 2.92 -14.21 5.38
N PRO A 300 4.21 -14.58 5.21
CA PRO A 300 5.21 -13.70 4.62
C PRO A 300 4.82 -13.17 3.23
N LYS A 301 5.30 -11.96 2.89
CA LYS A 301 4.92 -11.27 1.65
C LYS A 301 5.17 -12.11 0.41
N GLN A 302 4.21 -12.05 -0.49
CA GLN A 302 4.28 -12.67 -1.80
C GLN A 302 3.99 -11.64 -2.88
N ILE A 303 4.58 -11.86 -4.05
CA ILE A 303 4.33 -11.09 -5.27
C ILE A 303 3.50 -11.97 -6.21
N SER A 304 2.40 -11.44 -6.70
CA SER A 304 1.63 -12.04 -7.79
C SER A 304 1.57 -11.11 -8.99
N ILE A 305 1.64 -11.70 -10.19
CA ILE A 305 1.62 -10.98 -11.47
C ILE A 305 0.50 -11.56 -12.32
N GLY A 306 -0.26 -10.68 -12.95
CA GLY A 306 -1.34 -11.05 -13.84
C GLY A 306 -1.76 -9.88 -14.70
N GLN A 307 -3.06 -9.82 -15.01
CA GLN A 307 -3.61 -8.80 -15.88
C GLN A 307 -4.92 -8.26 -15.35
N TRP A 308 -5.12 -6.94 -15.48
CA TRP A 308 -6.44 -6.36 -15.35
C TRP A 308 -7.29 -6.67 -16.59
N LYS A 309 -8.60 -6.84 -16.39
CA LYS A 309 -9.54 -7.28 -17.43
C LYS A 309 -10.45 -6.12 -17.82
N ASP A 310 -11.23 -5.63 -16.87
CA ASP A 310 -12.21 -4.57 -17.07
C ASP A 310 -11.91 -3.33 -16.22
N LYS A 311 -12.31 -2.20 -16.78
CA LYS A 311 -12.31 -0.90 -16.12
C LYS A 311 -13.76 -0.44 -15.99
N ILE A 312 -14.24 -0.37 -14.77
CA ILE A 312 -15.64 -0.07 -14.46
C ILE A 312 -15.71 1.32 -13.88
N LEU A 313 -16.56 2.17 -14.45
CA LEU A 313 -16.78 3.51 -13.95
C LEU A 313 -17.87 3.46 -12.86
N ILE A 314 -17.53 3.93 -11.67
CA ILE A 314 -18.45 4.06 -10.54
C ILE A 314 -18.46 5.54 -10.17
N HIS A 315 -19.53 6.24 -10.56
CA HIS A 315 -19.61 7.70 -10.54
C HIS A 315 -18.48 8.35 -11.36
N ASP A 316 -17.63 9.17 -10.74
CA ASP A 316 -16.46 9.82 -11.33
C ASP A 316 -15.16 9.02 -11.12
N ARG A 317 -15.26 7.80 -10.56
CA ARG A 317 -14.12 6.96 -10.20
C ARG A 317 -14.12 5.63 -10.91
N THR A 318 -13.04 4.88 -10.75
CA THR A 318 -12.79 3.63 -11.44
C THR A 318 -12.62 2.49 -10.46
N LYS A 319 -13.12 1.32 -10.85
CA LYS A 319 -12.84 0.02 -10.25
C LYS A 319 -12.25 -0.89 -11.32
N PHE A 320 -11.30 -1.74 -10.95
CA PHE A 320 -10.69 -2.72 -11.86
C PHE A 320 -11.11 -4.12 -11.49
N THR A 321 -11.33 -4.97 -12.50
CA THR A 321 -11.30 -6.44 -12.35
C THR A 321 -9.96 -6.96 -12.86
N TYR A 322 -9.46 -8.06 -12.31
CA TYR A 322 -8.17 -8.63 -12.69
C TYR A 322 -8.07 -10.12 -12.39
N SER A 323 -7.14 -10.79 -13.08
CA SER A 323 -6.82 -12.20 -12.88
C SER A 323 -5.56 -12.44 -12.06
N THR A 324 -4.91 -11.37 -11.57
CA THR A 324 -3.75 -11.48 -10.67
C THR A 324 -4.17 -12.21 -9.40
N THR A 325 -3.46 -13.29 -9.04
CA THR A 325 -3.84 -14.17 -7.93
C THR A 325 -3.79 -13.49 -6.57
N THR A 326 -4.76 -13.84 -5.75
CA THR A 326 -4.94 -13.39 -4.36
C THR A 326 -5.55 -14.54 -3.56
N CYS A 327 -5.36 -14.48 -2.25
CA CYS A 327 -5.96 -15.37 -1.26
C CYS A 327 -6.56 -14.53 -0.13
N PRO A 328 -7.38 -15.12 0.76
CA PRO A 328 -7.65 -14.55 2.08
C PRO A 328 -6.38 -13.97 2.71
N GLY A 329 -6.43 -12.80 3.36
CA GLY A 329 -5.27 -12.04 3.83
C GLY A 329 -4.70 -11.02 2.81
N SER A 330 -5.07 -11.15 1.53
CA SER A 330 -4.64 -10.19 0.49
C SER A 330 -5.47 -8.90 0.48
N SER A 331 -6.65 -8.88 1.13
CA SER A 331 -7.50 -7.69 1.21
C SER A 331 -6.72 -6.48 1.72
N GLY A 332 -6.91 -5.33 1.07
CA GLY A 332 -6.20 -4.09 1.38
C GLY A 332 -4.85 -3.90 0.69
N ALA A 333 -4.28 -4.95 0.08
CA ALA A 333 -3.05 -4.80 -0.71
C ALA A 333 -3.27 -3.87 -1.91
N THR A 334 -2.29 -3.03 -2.26
CA THR A 334 -2.41 -2.20 -3.47
C THR A 334 -2.37 -3.03 -4.75
N VAL A 335 -3.34 -2.78 -5.63
CA VAL A 335 -3.44 -3.32 -6.98
C VAL A 335 -2.75 -2.35 -7.94
N HIS A 336 -1.56 -2.72 -8.40
CA HIS A 336 -0.80 -1.92 -9.33
C HIS A 336 -1.17 -2.25 -10.78
N CYS A 337 -2.11 -1.52 -11.36
CA CYS A 337 -2.42 -1.59 -12.80
C CYS A 337 -1.41 -0.75 -13.59
N VAL A 338 -0.40 -1.40 -14.18
CA VAL A 338 0.73 -0.74 -14.84
C VAL A 338 0.26 0.21 -15.95
N GLY A 339 0.84 1.40 -15.96
CA GLY A 339 0.48 2.50 -16.85
C GLY A 339 -0.61 3.42 -16.30
N TYR A 340 -1.44 2.97 -15.35
CA TYR A 340 -2.40 3.84 -14.67
C TYR A 340 -1.75 4.57 -13.48
N SER A 341 -2.20 5.80 -13.24
CA SER A 341 -1.76 6.62 -12.10
C SER A 341 -2.44 6.17 -10.80
N GLY A 342 -2.31 4.89 -10.45
CA GLY A 342 -2.95 4.28 -9.28
C GLY A 342 -2.29 4.61 -7.94
N THR A 343 -1.42 5.62 -7.87
CA THR A 343 -0.69 5.96 -6.64
C THR A 343 -0.70 7.43 -6.27
N ALA A 344 -1.59 8.25 -6.84
CA ALA A 344 -1.95 9.50 -6.18
C ALA A 344 -2.89 9.17 -5.00
N TRP A 345 -2.95 10.02 -3.96
CA TRP A 345 -3.76 9.78 -2.74
C TRP A 345 -5.22 9.38 -3.06
N ARG A 346 -5.81 9.90 -4.15
CA ARG A 346 -7.19 9.56 -4.56
C ARG A 346 -7.32 8.36 -5.50
N SER A 347 -6.21 7.72 -5.86
CA SER A 347 -6.11 6.75 -6.94
C SER A 347 -5.72 5.35 -6.47
N GLU A 348 -5.68 5.12 -5.16
CA GLU A 348 -5.27 3.82 -4.65
C GLU A 348 -6.37 2.77 -4.85
N PHE A 349 -6.03 1.78 -5.65
CA PHE A 349 -6.84 0.58 -5.84
C PHE A 349 -6.37 -0.44 -4.82
N VAL A 350 -7.10 -0.65 -3.74
CA VAL A 350 -6.83 -1.76 -2.82
C VAL A 350 -7.54 -3.02 -3.32
N HIS A 351 -6.99 -4.21 -3.07
CA HIS A 351 -7.70 -5.46 -3.33
C HIS A 351 -8.87 -5.56 -2.37
N SER A 352 -10.07 -5.75 -2.91
CA SER A 352 -11.30 -5.79 -2.12
C SER A 352 -11.89 -7.19 -1.99
N GLY A 353 -11.83 -7.97 -3.08
CA GLY A 353 -12.46 -9.28 -3.09
C GLY A 353 -12.43 -9.97 -4.44
N THR A 354 -13.21 -11.04 -4.55
CA THR A 354 -13.40 -11.86 -5.75
C THR A 354 -14.87 -12.00 -6.11
N LYS A 355 -15.17 -12.07 -7.41
CA LYS A 355 -16.52 -12.35 -7.92
C LYS A 355 -16.39 -13.10 -9.24
N SER A 356 -17.08 -14.24 -9.35
CA SER A 356 -17.15 -15.03 -10.59
C SER A 356 -15.76 -15.39 -11.15
N GLY A 357 -14.81 -15.74 -10.26
CA GLY A 357 -13.44 -16.12 -10.64
C GLY A 357 -12.50 -14.97 -11.01
N LEU A 358 -12.96 -13.72 -10.95
CA LEU A 358 -12.13 -12.53 -11.11
C LEU A 358 -12.02 -11.77 -9.80
N ASN A 359 -10.83 -11.25 -9.52
CA ASN A 359 -10.61 -10.35 -8.42
C ASN A 359 -11.04 -8.93 -8.81
N TYR A 360 -11.36 -8.11 -7.81
CA TYR A 360 -11.70 -6.70 -8.02
C TYR A 360 -11.04 -5.77 -6.99
N SER A 361 -10.84 -4.52 -7.38
CA SER A 361 -10.30 -3.48 -6.52
C SER A 361 -11.39 -2.70 -5.77
N GLY A 362 -10.97 -1.89 -4.80
CA GLY A 362 -11.71 -0.72 -4.34
C GLY A 362 -11.85 0.32 -5.45
N VAL A 363 -12.44 1.46 -5.10
CA VAL A 363 -12.77 2.52 -6.06
C VAL A 363 -11.79 3.68 -5.94
N GLY A 364 -11.07 3.97 -7.02
CA GLY A 364 -10.04 5.01 -7.07
C GLY A 364 -10.16 5.91 -8.30
N GLN A 365 -9.60 7.10 -8.23
CA GLN A 365 -9.49 8.01 -9.37
C GLN A 365 -8.40 7.52 -10.34
N VAL A 366 -8.67 7.61 -11.64
CA VAL A 366 -7.67 7.33 -12.67
C VAL A 366 -7.34 8.61 -13.42
N PHE A 367 -6.07 9.01 -13.41
CA PHE A 367 -5.58 10.06 -14.32
C PHE A 367 -5.03 9.41 -15.59
N SER A 368 -5.61 9.73 -16.74
CA SER A 368 -5.04 9.42 -18.06
C SER A 368 -4.40 10.64 -18.67
N LYS A 369 -3.15 10.50 -19.16
CA LYS A 369 -2.62 11.46 -20.13
C LYS A 369 -3.57 11.50 -21.33
N SER A 370 -3.93 12.69 -21.78
CA SER A 370 -4.44 12.86 -23.14
C SER A 370 -3.36 12.38 -24.11
N LYS A 371 -3.75 11.65 -25.15
CA LYS A 371 -2.88 11.42 -26.30
C LYS A 371 -2.55 12.75 -26.96
#